data_AF-A0A965U404-F1
#
_entry.id   AF-A0A965U404-F1
#
_cell.length_a   1.000
_cell.length_b   1.000
_cell.length_c   1.000
_cell.angle_alpha   90.00
_cell.angle_beta   90.00
_cell.angle_gamma   90.00
#
_symmetry.space_group_name_H-M   'P 1'
#
loop_
_entity.id
_entity.type
_entity.pdbx_description
1 polymer ?
#
loop_
_entity_poly.entity_id
_entity_poly.type
_entity_poly.pdbx_seq_one_letter_code
_entity_poly.pdbx_strand_id
1 'polypeptide(L)'
;MQSAPVRERSLYVDVLRVIACFLVIVNHTNSRVFQHSDPSQAIWYLSMGYYYLAKTAVPLFVMISGICLLGKDDSPRRALGRFLRMLAVTVLFSYLYYCYHHDWSFVYATSPRAFLESLWDRPATDAFWYLYMYLGLLLCMPLMQRLVKALSKGWLGYFLLVSLGVLGAWPLAQHYFPSLKAPMFFDLPMFGLFLGLLAAGHYLRVYVKTTRRGVLIASLLLPASLVA
;
A
#
# COMPACT_ATOMS: atom_id res chain seq x y z
N MET A 1 12.70 25.71 -30.65
CA MET A 1 12.16 24.48 -30.01
C MET A 1 12.49 24.53 -28.54
N GLN A 2 11.53 24.78 -27.67
CA GLN A 2 11.74 24.69 -26.21
C GLN A 2 11.89 23.20 -25.87
N SER A 3 13.07 22.82 -25.37
CA SER A 3 13.32 21.48 -24.85
C SER A 3 12.31 21.18 -23.74
N ALA A 4 11.66 20.02 -23.82
CA ALA A 4 10.78 19.56 -22.75
C ALA A 4 11.58 19.55 -21.43
N PRO A 5 11.02 20.01 -20.30
CA PRO A 5 11.73 20.03 -19.03
C PRO A 5 12.18 18.61 -18.70
N VAL A 6 13.48 18.44 -18.47
CA VAL A 6 14.06 17.18 -18.00
C VAL A 6 13.31 16.80 -16.73
N ARG A 7 12.55 15.70 -16.77
CA ARG A 7 11.92 15.15 -15.57
C ARG A 7 13.04 14.81 -14.60
N GLU A 8 13.17 15.62 -13.54
CA GLU A 8 14.13 15.36 -12.48
C GLU A 8 13.78 14.02 -11.83
N ARG A 9 14.55 12.99 -12.18
CA ARG A 9 14.35 11.64 -11.68
C ARG A 9 14.83 11.63 -10.23
N SER A 10 13.87 11.50 -9.32
CA SER A 10 14.14 11.53 -7.90
C SER A 10 14.74 10.20 -7.45
N LEU A 11 16.08 10.08 -7.43
CA LEU A 11 16.81 8.83 -7.11
C LEU A 11 16.28 8.13 -5.85
N TYR A 12 15.99 8.91 -4.79
CA TYR A 12 15.48 8.35 -3.53
C TYR A 12 14.13 7.62 -3.71
N VAL A 13 13.27 8.07 -4.62
CA VAL A 13 11.97 7.42 -4.89
C VAL A 13 12.20 6.05 -5.52
N ASP A 14 13.19 5.93 -6.39
CA ASP A 14 13.52 4.65 -7.01
C ASP A 14 14.17 3.69 -6.02
N VAL A 15 15.04 4.18 -5.13
CA VAL A 15 15.59 3.38 -4.02
C VAL A 15 14.46 2.87 -3.12
N LEU A 16 13.50 3.72 -2.74
CA LEU A 16 12.36 3.30 -1.93
C LEU A 16 11.48 2.25 -2.63
N ARG A 17 11.34 2.32 -3.97
CA ARG A 17 10.64 1.27 -4.73
C ARG A 17 11.38 -0.06 -4.68
N VAL A 18 12.71 -0.05 -4.84
CA VAL A 18 13.52 -1.27 -4.75
C VAL A 18 13.40 -1.89 -3.36
N ILE A 19 13.49 -1.08 -2.31
CA ILE A 19 13.29 -1.54 -0.93
C ILE A 19 11.89 -2.13 -0.75
N ALA A 20 10.85 -1.44 -1.21
CA ALA A 20 9.47 -1.93 -1.10
C ALA A 20 9.27 -3.25 -1.88
N CYS A 21 9.81 -3.38 -3.10
CA CYS A 21 9.78 -4.63 -3.87
C CYS A 21 10.45 -5.78 -3.09
N PHE A 22 11.64 -5.54 -2.55
CA PHE A 22 12.36 -6.54 -1.76
C PHE A 22 11.57 -6.97 -0.53
N LEU A 23 10.99 -6.01 0.21
CA LEU A 23 10.19 -6.29 1.39
C LEU A 23 8.89 -7.05 1.07
N VAL A 24 8.26 -6.85 -0.10
CA VAL A 24 7.14 -7.70 -0.54
C VAL A 24 7.58 -9.15 -0.69
N ILE A 25 8.74 -9.39 -1.32
CA ILE A 25 9.28 -10.75 -1.47
C ILE A 25 9.51 -11.37 -0.08
N VAL A 26 10.16 -10.64 0.83
CA VAL A 26 10.39 -11.09 2.21
C VAL A 26 9.07 -11.43 2.91
N ASN A 27 8.03 -10.58 2.80
CA ASN A 27 6.73 -10.86 3.45
C ASN A 27 6.10 -12.19 2.98
N HIS A 28 6.24 -12.54 1.70
CA HIS A 28 5.63 -13.75 1.13
C HIS A 28 6.51 -15.00 1.20
N THR A 29 7.81 -14.86 1.47
CA THR A 29 8.73 -16.02 1.65
C THR A 29 9.02 -16.32 3.11
N ASN A 30 9.04 -15.31 3.98
CA ASN A 30 9.43 -15.45 5.38
C ASN A 30 8.33 -16.01 6.29
N SER A 31 7.05 -15.90 5.91
CA SER A 31 5.93 -16.32 6.76
C SER A 31 6.03 -17.77 7.24
N ARG A 32 6.53 -18.66 6.38
CA ARG A 32 6.72 -20.07 6.71
C ARG A 32 7.78 -20.28 7.80
N VAL A 33 8.77 -19.40 7.94
CA VAL A 33 9.88 -19.57 8.88
C VAL A 33 9.40 -19.43 10.33
N PHE A 34 8.71 -18.34 10.69
CA PHE A 34 8.20 -18.19 12.06
C PHE A 34 7.01 -19.12 12.36
N GLN A 35 6.28 -19.59 11.34
CA GLN A 35 5.20 -20.57 11.52
C GLN A 35 5.72 -21.97 11.87
N HIS A 36 6.95 -22.31 11.48
CA HIS A 36 7.55 -23.63 11.70
C HIS A 36 8.75 -23.60 12.68
N SER A 37 9.03 -22.46 13.31
CA SER A 37 10.05 -22.34 14.34
C SER A 37 9.41 -22.13 15.72
N ASP A 38 10.15 -22.54 16.75
CA ASP A 38 9.70 -22.44 18.14
C ASP A 38 10.01 -21.02 18.70
N PRO A 39 9.08 -20.35 19.42
CA PRO A 39 9.31 -19.07 20.08
C PRO A 39 10.47 -19.03 21.10
N SER A 40 10.98 -20.19 21.52
CA SER A 40 12.20 -20.31 22.34
C SER A 40 13.50 -20.10 21.53
N GLN A 41 13.44 -20.14 20.19
CA GLN A 41 14.60 -20.03 19.32
C GLN A 41 14.79 -18.61 18.78
N ALA A 42 16.04 -18.15 18.70
CA ALA A 42 16.39 -16.84 18.14
C ALA A 42 15.88 -16.63 16.70
N ILE A 43 15.79 -17.69 15.91
CA ILE A 43 15.29 -17.63 14.53
C ILE A 43 13.83 -17.17 14.45
N TRP A 44 13.02 -17.50 15.46
CA TRP A 44 11.63 -17.09 15.52
C TRP A 44 11.52 -15.56 15.67
N TYR A 45 12.28 -14.98 16.60
CA TYR A 45 12.33 -13.52 16.79
C TYR A 45 12.89 -12.79 15.57
N LEU A 46 13.95 -13.31 14.95
CA LEU A 46 14.50 -12.72 13.72
C LEU A 46 13.46 -12.75 12.58
N SER A 47 12.81 -13.90 12.38
CA SER A 47 11.77 -14.04 11.36
C SER A 47 10.59 -13.12 11.66
N MET A 48 10.18 -12.96 12.92
CA MET A 48 9.12 -12.03 13.28
C MET A 48 9.51 -10.57 13.03
N GLY A 49 10.73 -10.17 13.38
CA GLY A 49 11.25 -8.83 13.08
C GLY A 49 11.22 -8.54 11.58
N TYR A 50 11.67 -9.48 10.74
CA TYR A 50 11.59 -9.33 9.28
C TYR A 50 10.16 -9.28 8.76
N TYR A 51 9.24 -10.06 9.34
CA TYR A 51 7.83 -10.05 8.96
C TYR A 51 7.20 -8.68 9.19
N TYR A 52 7.38 -8.09 10.38
CA TYR A 52 6.84 -6.77 10.69
C TYR A 52 7.52 -5.65 9.91
N LEU A 53 8.85 -5.72 9.73
CA LEU A 53 9.56 -4.78 8.85
C LEU A 53 9.01 -4.83 7.42
N ALA A 54 8.70 -6.03 6.92
CA ALA A 54 8.15 -6.22 5.59
C ALA A 54 6.74 -5.64 5.41
N LYS A 55 5.96 -5.45 6.49
CA LYS A 55 4.65 -4.77 6.44
C LYS A 55 4.73 -3.31 5.99
N THR A 56 5.91 -2.69 6.07
CA THR A 56 6.13 -1.32 5.57
C THR A 56 6.08 -1.22 4.03
N ALA A 57 6.21 -2.35 3.30
CA ALA A 57 6.31 -2.36 1.85
C ALA A 57 5.07 -1.76 1.14
N VAL A 58 3.87 -2.18 1.56
CA VAL A 58 2.61 -1.71 0.95
C VAL A 58 2.38 -0.22 1.21
N PRO A 59 2.47 0.29 2.47
CA PRO A 59 2.41 1.72 2.74
C PRO A 59 3.41 2.53 1.91
N LEU A 60 4.65 2.05 1.75
CA LEU A 60 5.65 2.72 0.91
C LEU A 60 5.19 2.83 -0.55
N PHE A 61 4.68 1.77 -1.16
CA PHE A 61 4.18 1.84 -2.54
C PHE A 61 3.01 2.83 -2.71
N VAL A 62 2.10 2.87 -1.74
CA VAL A 62 0.98 3.81 -1.75
C VAL A 62 1.47 5.25 -1.60
N MET A 63 2.39 5.51 -0.66
CA MET A 63 3.00 6.84 -0.49
C MET A 63 3.80 7.27 -1.73
N ILE A 64 4.57 6.37 -2.34
CA ILE A 64 5.30 6.63 -3.59
C ILE A 64 4.34 7.01 -4.72
N SER A 65 3.19 6.32 -4.80
CA SER A 65 2.13 6.69 -5.75
C SER A 65 1.63 8.10 -5.50
N GLY A 66 1.45 8.48 -4.23
CA GLY A 66 1.12 9.84 -3.80
C GLY A 66 2.12 10.90 -4.26
N ILE A 67 3.41 10.65 -3.99
CA ILE A 67 4.54 11.50 -4.43
C ILE A 67 4.50 11.71 -5.95
N CYS A 68 4.25 10.64 -6.70
CA CYS A 68 4.39 10.65 -8.16
C CYS A 68 3.15 11.17 -8.90
N LEU A 69 1.95 11.00 -8.33
CA LEU A 69 0.70 11.16 -9.06
C LEU A 69 -0.16 12.32 -8.55
N LEU A 70 -0.16 12.63 -7.25
CA LEU A 70 -1.12 13.61 -6.71
C LEU A 70 -0.83 15.06 -7.12
N GLY A 71 0.43 15.40 -7.40
CA GLY A 71 0.79 16.73 -7.92
C GLY A 71 0.42 16.96 -9.39
N LYS A 72 -0.04 15.94 -10.12
CA LYS A 72 -0.34 16.02 -11.57
C LYS A 72 -1.78 16.46 -11.81
N ASP A 73 -2.04 17.02 -12.99
CA ASP A 73 -3.39 17.25 -13.52
C ASP A 73 -3.69 16.20 -14.58
N ASP A 74 -4.18 15.05 -14.14
CA ASP A 74 -4.59 14.02 -15.09
C ASP A 74 -6.02 14.26 -15.57
N SER A 75 -6.20 14.17 -16.89
CA SER A 75 -7.54 14.08 -17.46
C SER A 75 -8.17 12.73 -17.08
N PRO A 76 -9.51 12.63 -17.03
CA PRO A 76 -10.19 11.36 -16.79
C PRO A 76 -9.72 10.24 -17.72
N ARG A 77 -9.47 10.55 -19.00
CA ARG A 77 -8.94 9.61 -19.99
C ARG A 77 -7.57 9.05 -19.61
N ARG A 78 -6.67 9.89 -19.07
CA ARG A 78 -5.33 9.45 -18.67
C ARG A 78 -5.39 8.57 -17.42
N ALA A 79 -6.25 8.91 -16.47
CA ALA A 79 -6.47 8.08 -15.28
C ALA A 79 -7.06 6.72 -15.66
N LEU A 80 -8.08 6.71 -16.53
CA LEU A 80 -8.67 5.48 -17.08
C LEU A 80 -7.62 4.63 -17.82
N GLY A 81 -6.74 5.24 -18.62
CA GLY A 81 -5.68 4.51 -19.30
C GLY A 81 -4.70 3.80 -18.35
N ARG A 82 -4.41 4.39 -17.18
CA ARG A 82 -3.61 3.71 -16.13
C ARG A 82 -4.39 2.60 -15.46
N PHE A 83 -5.66 2.84 -15.15
CA PHE A 83 -6.56 1.83 -14.58
C PHE A 83 -6.64 0.61 -15.51
N LEU A 84 -6.94 0.80 -16.79
CA LEU A 84 -7.07 -0.29 -17.76
C LEU A 84 -5.75 -1.06 -17.96
N ARG A 85 -4.61 -0.36 -17.98
CA ARG A 85 -3.30 -1.02 -18.03
C ARG A 85 -3.08 -1.91 -16.80
N MET A 86 -3.39 -1.39 -15.62
CA MET A 86 -3.24 -2.15 -14.38
C MET A 86 -4.25 -3.29 -14.27
N LEU A 87 -5.46 -3.10 -14.82
CA LEU A 87 -6.49 -4.14 -14.90
C LEU A 87 -6.00 -5.28 -15.80
N ALA A 88 -5.45 -4.95 -16.97
CA ALA A 88 -4.87 -5.94 -17.88
C ALA A 88 -3.72 -6.72 -17.23
N VAL A 89 -2.84 -6.04 -16.50
CA VAL A 89 -1.77 -6.69 -15.71
C VAL A 89 -2.37 -7.62 -14.65
N THR A 90 -3.39 -7.16 -13.90
CA THR A 90 -4.05 -7.96 -12.86
C THR A 90 -4.68 -9.21 -13.44
N VAL A 91 -5.41 -9.09 -14.55
CA VAL A 91 -6.03 -10.22 -15.27
C VAL A 91 -4.96 -11.18 -15.78
N LEU A 92 -3.92 -10.68 -16.45
CA LEU A 92 -2.85 -11.50 -17.03
C LEU A 92 -2.13 -12.32 -15.96
N PHE A 93 -1.65 -11.68 -14.89
CA PHE A 93 -0.90 -12.39 -13.86
C PHE A 93 -1.80 -13.31 -13.03
N SER A 94 -3.07 -12.94 -12.81
CA SER A 94 -4.02 -13.85 -12.16
C SER A 94 -4.28 -15.09 -13.01
N TYR A 95 -4.39 -14.93 -14.34
CA TYR A 95 -4.52 -16.05 -15.26
C TYR A 95 -3.27 -16.95 -15.28
N LEU A 96 -2.08 -16.36 -15.35
CA LEU A 96 -0.82 -17.12 -15.30
C LEU A 96 -0.70 -17.91 -13.99
N TYR A 97 -1.05 -17.29 -12.86
CA TYR A 97 -1.04 -17.95 -11.56
C TYR A 97 -2.10 -19.05 -11.49
N TYR A 98 -3.30 -18.78 -12.01
CA TYR A 98 -4.39 -19.74 -12.12
C TYR A 98 -3.93 -21.00 -12.86
N CYS A 99 -3.29 -20.87 -14.02
CA CYS A 99 -2.73 -21.99 -14.78
C CYS A 99 -1.59 -22.72 -14.06
N TYR A 100 -0.78 -22.03 -13.26
CA TYR A 100 0.39 -22.62 -12.59
C TYR A 100 0.03 -23.53 -11.41
N HIS A 101 -1.04 -23.24 -10.66
CA HIS A 101 -1.43 -23.99 -9.45
C HIS A 101 -2.37 -25.18 -9.71
N HIS A 102 -2.28 -25.83 -10.88
CA HIS A 102 -3.26 -26.85 -11.27
C HIS A 102 -3.09 -28.21 -10.58
N ASP A 103 -3.87 -28.37 -9.51
CA ASP A 103 -4.61 -29.59 -9.13
C ASP A 103 -6.05 -29.60 -9.68
N TRP A 104 -6.44 -28.60 -10.47
CA TRP A 104 -7.79 -28.46 -11.04
C TRP A 104 -7.81 -29.08 -12.43
N SER A 105 -8.79 -29.92 -12.73
CA SER A 105 -8.84 -30.65 -14.01
C SER A 105 -8.70 -29.69 -15.21
N PHE A 106 -8.06 -30.15 -16.28
CA PHE A 106 -7.80 -29.39 -17.53
C PHE A 106 -9.05 -28.66 -18.09
N VAL A 107 -10.26 -29.12 -17.73
CA VAL A 107 -11.54 -28.51 -18.08
C VAL A 107 -11.79 -27.19 -17.34
N TYR A 108 -11.40 -27.07 -16.07
CA TYR A 108 -11.50 -25.80 -15.32
C TYR A 108 -10.38 -24.83 -15.72
N ALA A 109 -9.21 -25.35 -16.07
CA ALA A 109 -8.05 -24.59 -16.56
C ALA A 109 -8.37 -23.70 -17.78
N THR A 110 -9.21 -24.22 -18.66
CA THR A 110 -9.47 -23.66 -19.98
C THR A 110 -10.78 -22.89 -20.09
N SER A 111 -11.57 -22.84 -19.01
CA SER A 111 -12.87 -22.15 -18.98
C SER A 111 -12.72 -20.65 -18.67
N PRO A 112 -13.00 -19.74 -19.61
CA PRO A 112 -12.92 -18.30 -19.35
C PRO A 112 -13.93 -17.85 -18.30
N ARG A 113 -15.11 -18.49 -18.25
CA ARG A 113 -16.15 -18.21 -17.26
C ARG A 113 -15.66 -18.54 -15.85
N ALA A 114 -15.11 -19.73 -15.64
CA ALA A 114 -14.60 -20.15 -14.33
C ALA A 114 -13.45 -19.25 -13.86
N PHE A 115 -12.55 -18.87 -14.78
CA PHE A 115 -11.49 -17.91 -14.46
C PHE A 115 -12.06 -16.56 -14.04
N LEU A 116 -13.02 -15.98 -14.78
CA LEU A 116 -13.62 -14.69 -14.44
C LEU A 116 -14.37 -14.71 -13.10
N GLU A 117 -15.09 -15.81 -12.81
CA GLU A 117 -15.72 -16.00 -11.49
C GLU A 117 -14.67 -16.06 -10.38
N SER A 118 -13.58 -16.81 -10.59
CA SER A 118 -12.49 -16.89 -9.61
C SER A 118 -11.81 -15.55 -9.36
N LEU A 119 -11.63 -14.74 -10.41
CA LEU A 119 -11.02 -13.42 -10.34
C LEU A 119 -11.88 -12.44 -9.52
N TRP A 120 -13.21 -12.59 -9.57
CA TRP A 120 -14.14 -11.76 -8.81
C TRP A 120 -14.23 -12.18 -7.34
N ASP A 121 -14.25 -13.48 -7.08
CA ASP A 121 -14.43 -14.04 -5.74
C ASP A 121 -13.23 -13.78 -4.82
N ARG A 122 -12.01 -14.05 -5.31
CA ARG A 122 -10.79 -13.88 -4.52
C ARG A 122 -9.55 -13.61 -5.36
N PRO A 123 -8.52 -12.93 -4.80
CA PRO A 123 -7.24 -12.81 -5.46
C PRO A 123 -6.63 -14.18 -5.75
N ALA A 124 -5.97 -14.34 -6.90
CA ALA A 124 -5.33 -15.61 -7.28
C ALA A 124 -4.29 -16.08 -6.24
N THR A 125 -3.66 -15.14 -5.54
CA THR A 125 -2.76 -15.39 -4.41
C THR A 125 -2.87 -14.27 -3.38
N ASP A 126 -2.47 -14.53 -2.14
CA ASP A 126 -2.43 -13.55 -1.04
C ASP A 126 -1.53 -12.34 -1.34
N ALA A 127 -0.68 -12.37 -2.37
CA ALA A 127 0.07 -11.18 -2.79
C ALA A 127 -0.78 -10.24 -3.66
N PHE A 128 -1.80 -10.75 -4.35
CA PHE A 128 -2.50 -10.03 -5.43
C PHE A 128 -3.60 -9.10 -4.94
N TRP A 129 -4.05 -9.18 -3.67
CA TRP A 129 -5.01 -8.22 -3.12
C TRP A 129 -4.55 -6.77 -3.31
N TYR A 130 -3.23 -6.53 -3.28
CA TYR A 130 -2.65 -5.21 -3.51
C TYR A 130 -3.01 -4.66 -4.91
N LEU A 131 -3.08 -5.51 -5.93
CA LEU A 131 -3.44 -5.10 -7.29
C LEU A 131 -4.90 -4.61 -7.35
N TYR A 132 -5.81 -5.29 -6.66
CA TYR A 132 -7.21 -4.89 -6.55
C TYR A 132 -7.36 -3.57 -5.78
N MET A 133 -6.67 -3.45 -4.64
CA MET A 133 -6.64 -2.21 -3.87
C MET A 133 -6.09 -1.05 -4.70
N TYR A 134 -5.01 -1.29 -5.46
CA TYR A 134 -4.40 -0.28 -6.32
C TYR A 134 -5.30 0.14 -7.50
N LEU A 135 -6.11 -0.78 -8.05
CA LEU A 135 -7.16 -0.43 -9.02
C LEU A 135 -8.16 0.56 -8.40
N GLY A 136 -8.61 0.32 -7.17
CA GLY A 136 -9.45 1.26 -6.41
C GLY A 136 -8.78 2.62 -6.21
N LEU A 137 -7.50 2.65 -5.85
CA LEU A 137 -6.74 3.90 -5.74
C LEU A 137 -6.65 4.66 -7.07
N LEU A 138 -6.46 3.95 -8.19
CA LEU A 138 -6.41 4.58 -9.52
C LEU A 138 -7.73 5.20 -9.93
N LEU A 139 -8.87 4.59 -9.56
CA LEU A 139 -10.20 5.18 -9.77
C LEU A 139 -10.38 6.46 -8.93
N CYS A 140 -9.91 6.45 -7.69
CA CYS A 140 -9.97 7.62 -6.80
C CYS A 140 -8.95 8.71 -7.16
N MET A 141 -7.95 8.39 -7.97
CA MET A 141 -6.78 9.26 -8.21
C MET A 141 -7.13 10.67 -8.73
N PRO A 142 -8.01 10.86 -9.72
CA PRO A 142 -8.33 12.20 -10.21
C PRO A 142 -9.03 13.06 -9.15
N LEU A 143 -9.90 12.44 -8.34
CA LEU A 143 -10.57 13.12 -7.23
C LEU A 143 -9.55 13.54 -6.17
N MET A 144 -8.63 12.64 -5.82
CA MET A 144 -7.55 12.94 -4.87
C MET A 144 -6.61 14.04 -5.38
N GLN A 145 -6.29 14.08 -6.67
CA GLN A 145 -5.50 15.16 -7.28
C GLN A 145 -6.16 16.53 -7.12
N ARG A 146 -7.49 16.60 -7.34
CA ARG A 146 -8.26 17.83 -7.15
C ARG A 146 -8.32 18.22 -5.67
N LEU A 147 -8.56 17.25 -4.79
CA LEU A 147 -8.67 17.46 -3.35
C LEU A 147 -7.39 18.05 -2.78
N VAL A 148 -6.22 17.43 -3.00
CA VAL A 148 -4.97 17.90 -2.37
C VAL A 148 -4.53 19.28 -2.86
N LYS A 149 -4.95 19.69 -4.07
CA LYS A 149 -4.68 21.04 -4.60
C LYS A 149 -5.61 22.11 -4.04
N ALA A 150 -6.84 21.72 -3.68
CA ALA A 150 -7.81 22.61 -3.09
C ALA A 150 -7.56 22.82 -1.58
N LEU A 151 -7.03 21.81 -0.89
CA LEU A 151 -6.78 21.90 0.55
C LEU A 151 -5.53 22.72 0.86
N SER A 152 -5.61 23.54 1.91
CA SER A 152 -4.42 24.16 2.50
C SER A 152 -3.55 23.10 3.20
N LYS A 153 -2.28 23.43 3.49
CA LYS A 153 -1.39 22.58 4.28
C LYS A 153 -2.04 22.11 5.59
N GLY A 154 -2.73 23.01 6.30
CA GLY A 154 -3.40 22.70 7.56
C GLY A 154 -4.53 21.70 7.39
N TRP A 155 -5.39 21.89 6.38
CA TRP A 155 -6.49 20.98 6.10
C TRP A 155 -6.02 19.61 5.58
N LEU A 156 -4.96 19.57 4.77
CA LEU A 156 -4.35 18.32 4.38
C LEU A 156 -3.71 17.60 5.59
N GLY A 157 -3.11 18.35 6.52
CA GLY A 157 -2.64 17.81 7.81
C GLY A 157 -3.77 17.25 8.67
N TYR A 158 -4.92 17.94 8.74
CA TYR A 158 -6.12 17.44 9.42
C TYR A 158 -6.63 16.14 8.79
N PHE A 159 -6.69 16.08 7.45
CA PHE A 159 -7.04 14.85 6.73
C PHE A 159 -6.13 13.67 7.11
N LEU A 160 -4.81 13.91 7.21
CA LEU A 160 -3.87 12.89 7.65
C LEU A 160 -4.04 12.50 9.12
N LEU A 161 -4.34 13.46 10.00
CA LEU A 161 -4.59 13.18 11.41
C LEU A 161 -5.83 12.29 11.59
N VAL A 162 -6.90 12.58 10.87
CA VAL A 162 -8.12 11.75 10.92
C VAL A 162 -7.84 10.36 10.32
N SER A 163 -7.25 10.30 9.12
CA SER A 163 -7.09 9.03 8.39
C SER A 163 -6.01 8.12 8.98
N LEU A 164 -4.83 8.65 9.32
CA LEU A 164 -3.71 7.86 9.84
C LEU A 164 -3.64 7.87 11.37
N GLY A 165 -3.96 9.00 11.99
CA GLY A 165 -3.94 9.14 13.44
C GLY A 165 -5.14 8.45 14.08
N VAL A 166 -6.36 8.93 13.80
CA VAL A 166 -7.58 8.38 14.41
C VAL A 166 -7.88 6.99 13.88
N LEU A 167 -8.14 6.83 12.57
CA LEU A 167 -8.53 5.51 12.03
C LEU A 167 -7.40 4.47 12.09
N GLY A 168 -6.13 4.91 12.06
CA GLY A 168 -4.98 4.00 12.19
C GLY A 168 -4.68 3.58 13.62
N ALA A 169 -4.81 4.48 14.61
CA ALA A 169 -4.57 4.15 16.02
C ALA A 169 -5.78 3.53 16.72
N TRP A 170 -7.00 3.73 16.18
CA TRP A 170 -8.23 3.24 16.81
C TRP A 170 -8.26 1.72 17.03
N PRO A 171 -7.90 0.87 16.06
CA PRO A 171 -7.84 -0.58 16.28
C PRO A 171 -6.83 -0.98 17.37
N LEU A 172 -5.72 -0.26 17.47
CA LEU A 172 -4.71 -0.47 18.51
C LEU A 172 -5.23 -0.07 19.89
N ALA A 173 -5.94 1.06 19.98
CA ALA A 173 -6.57 1.50 21.21
C ALA A 173 -7.64 0.50 21.69
N GLN A 174 -8.46 -0.04 20.78
CA GLN A 174 -9.44 -1.07 21.11
C GLN A 174 -8.78 -2.40 21.57
N HIS A 175 -7.61 -2.75 21.00
CA HIS A 175 -6.88 -3.95 21.40
C HIS A 175 -6.40 -3.87 22.85
N TYR A 176 -5.82 -2.74 23.26
CA TYR A 176 -5.31 -2.54 24.63
C TYR A 176 -6.37 -2.10 25.64
N PHE A 177 -7.44 -1.45 25.18
CA PHE A 177 -8.55 -0.99 26.01
C PHE A 177 -9.88 -1.48 25.43
N PRO A 178 -10.27 -2.75 25.65
CA PRO A 178 -11.47 -3.33 25.05
C PRO A 178 -12.79 -2.59 25.39
N SER A 179 -12.82 -1.85 26.50
CA SER A 179 -13.94 -0.97 26.87
C SER A 179 -14.17 0.20 25.90
N LEU A 180 -13.16 0.57 25.10
CA LEU A 180 -13.25 1.59 24.05
C LEU A 180 -13.80 1.05 22.73
N LYS A 181 -14.39 -0.15 22.71
CA LYS A 181 -14.97 -0.73 21.50
C LYS A 181 -16.01 0.23 20.90
N ALA A 182 -15.63 0.92 19.82
CA ALA A 182 -16.57 1.71 19.04
C ALA A 182 -17.77 0.88 18.57
N PRO A 183 -18.94 1.51 18.41
CA PRO A 183 -20.00 0.96 17.59
C PRO A 183 -19.49 0.59 16.19
N MET A 184 -19.98 -0.53 15.65
CA MET A 184 -19.63 -1.03 14.29
C MET A 184 -19.76 0.03 13.19
N PHE A 185 -20.61 1.05 13.40
CA PHE A 185 -20.79 2.16 12.46
C PHE A 185 -19.52 3.00 12.25
N PHE A 186 -18.58 3.01 13.19
CA PHE A 186 -17.27 3.67 13.02
C PHE A 186 -16.27 2.83 12.21
N ASP A 187 -16.57 1.53 12.01
CA ASP A 187 -15.76 0.65 11.15
C ASP A 187 -16.19 0.74 9.68
N LEU A 188 -17.19 1.57 9.37
CA LEU A 188 -17.56 1.87 7.99
C LEU A 188 -16.37 2.51 7.26
N PRO A 189 -16.06 2.08 6.04
CA PRO A 189 -14.93 2.61 5.27
C PRO A 189 -15.23 4.06 4.85
N MET A 190 -14.89 5.00 5.73
CA MET A 190 -14.87 6.44 5.48
C MET A 190 -13.64 6.78 4.61
N PHE A 191 -12.99 7.93 4.81
CA PHE A 191 -11.69 8.21 4.21
C PHE A 191 -10.64 7.19 4.69
N GLY A 192 -10.53 6.08 3.96
CA GLY A 192 -9.76 4.91 4.37
C GLY A 192 -8.27 5.19 4.48
N LEU A 193 -7.60 4.36 5.30
CA LEU A 193 -6.17 4.45 5.61
C LEU A 193 -5.29 4.60 4.36
N PHE A 194 -5.59 3.90 3.27
CA PHE A 194 -4.81 3.96 2.03
C PHE A 194 -4.92 5.31 1.31
N LEU A 195 -6.05 6.02 1.40
CA LEU A 195 -6.16 7.39 0.89
C LEU A 195 -5.35 8.36 1.75
N GLY A 196 -5.33 8.14 3.08
CA GLY A 196 -4.43 8.83 4.00
C GLY A 196 -2.96 8.62 3.65
N LEU A 197 -2.54 7.37 3.43
CA LEU A 197 -1.16 7.04 3.02
C LEU A 197 -0.80 7.66 1.67
N LEU A 198 -1.73 7.64 0.70
CA LEU A 198 -1.54 8.28 -0.60
C LEU A 198 -1.31 9.78 -0.43
N ALA A 199 -2.14 10.46 0.35
CA ALA A 199 -1.98 11.88 0.66
C ALA A 199 -0.71 12.17 1.48
N ALA A 200 -0.31 11.27 2.38
CA ALA A 200 0.89 11.43 3.20
C ALA A 200 2.14 11.49 2.34
N GLY A 201 2.23 10.64 1.30
CA GLY A 201 3.32 10.72 0.32
C GLY A 201 3.42 12.10 -0.34
N HIS A 202 2.29 12.66 -0.77
CA HIS A 202 2.24 14.01 -1.35
C HIS A 202 2.61 15.09 -0.32
N TYR A 203 2.04 15.02 0.89
CA TYR A 203 2.28 15.97 1.97
C TYR A 203 3.76 16.02 2.35
N LEU A 204 4.40 14.87 2.51
CA LEU A 204 5.84 14.78 2.80
C LEU A 204 6.68 15.40 1.68
N ARG A 205 6.35 15.13 0.41
CA ARG A 205 7.09 15.67 -0.73
C ARG A 205 7.00 17.20 -0.83
N VAL A 206 5.83 17.77 -0.54
CA VAL A 206 5.58 19.21 -0.75
C VAL A 206 5.95 20.05 0.48
N TYR A 207 5.64 19.57 1.69
CA TYR A 207 5.68 20.39 2.90
C TYR A 207 6.76 20.01 3.90
N VAL A 208 7.39 18.83 3.78
CA VAL A 208 8.40 18.37 4.72
C VAL A 208 9.80 18.45 4.10
N LYS A 209 10.69 19.20 4.75
CA LYS A 209 12.12 19.21 4.43
C LYS A 209 12.82 18.17 5.27
N THR A 210 13.59 17.29 4.64
CA THR A 210 14.40 16.30 5.35
C THR A 210 15.52 17.01 6.11
N THR A 211 15.55 16.85 7.43
CA THR A 211 16.60 17.38 8.31
C THR A 211 17.32 16.25 9.02
N ARG A 212 18.59 16.46 9.42
CA ARG A 212 19.36 15.46 10.19
C ARG A 212 18.63 15.02 11.47
N ARG A 213 18.04 15.98 12.20
CA ARG A 213 17.24 15.71 13.41
C ARG A 213 16.00 14.88 13.09
N GLY A 214 15.27 15.20 12.02
CA GLY A 214 14.11 14.42 11.60
C GLY A 214 14.45 12.98 11.23
N VAL A 215 15.58 12.77 10.54
CA VAL A 215 16.08 11.42 10.23
C VAL A 215 16.43 10.67 11.50
N LEU A 216 17.14 11.29 12.45
CA LEU A 216 17.48 10.65 13.73
C LEU A 216 16.23 10.24 14.50
N ILE A 217 15.23 11.12 14.60
CA ILE A 217 13.95 10.82 15.26
C ILE A 217 13.25 9.64 14.57
N ALA A 218 13.15 9.66 13.24
CA ALA A 218 12.54 8.57 12.48
C ALA A 218 13.28 7.23 12.68
N SER A 219 14.61 7.25 12.68
CA SER A 219 15.46 6.08 12.91
C SER A 219 15.35 5.52 14.32
N LEU A 220 14.99 6.33 15.32
CA LEU A 220 14.76 5.88 16.70
C LEU A 220 13.33 5.37 16.92
N LEU A 221 12.34 6.00 16.26
CA LEU A 221 10.93 5.58 16.35
C LEU A 221 10.66 4.26 15.63
N LEU A 222 11.37 3.99 14.53
CA LEU A 222 11.16 2.76 13.75
C LEU A 222 11.46 1.48 14.58
N PRO A 223 12.62 1.33 15.25
CA PRO A 223 12.85 0.20 16.15
C PRO A 223 11.86 0.15 17.31
N ALA A 224 11.52 1.29 17.92
CA ALA A 224 10.56 1.34 19.02
C ALA A 224 9.17 0.82 18.60
N SER A 225 8.73 1.12 17.36
CA SER A 225 7.48 0.61 16.80
C SER A 225 7.49 -0.87 16.44
N LEU A 226 8.66 -1.51 16.36
CA LEU A 226 8.80 -2.94 16.10
C LEU A 226 8.84 -3.78 17.37
N VAL A 227 8.94 -3.13 18.54
CA VAL A 227 9.06 -3.78 19.87
C VAL A 227 7.82 -3.55 20.74
N ALA A 228 6.96 -2.60 20.38
CA ALA A 228 5.69 -2.27 21.06
C ALA A 228 4.47 -2.89 20.35
#